data_AF-A0A8S1L968-F1
#
_entry.id   AF-A0A8S1L968-F1
#
_cell.length_a   1.000
_cell.length_b   1.000
_cell.length_c   1.000
_cell.angle_alpha   90.00
_cell.angle_beta   90.00
_cell.angle_gamma   90.00
#
_symmetry.space_group_name_H-M   'P 1'
#
loop_
_entity.id
_entity.type
_entity.pdbx_description
1 polymer ?
#
loop_
_entity_poly.entity_id
_entity_poly.type
_entity_poly.pdbx_seq_one_letter_code
_entity_poly.pdbx_strand_id
1 'polypeptide(L)'
;MDNDTSTCSIRSSSVKVQKIFDQYMAQIAPLPNLNSSNKENSFSISNDQRSNYHTRIQTPDKTTQRSNSQIQALQALQKKNMELKTENESLKEQLKNYQNQQSTINEINSIYQNLQQQYVVLDLDHKQLLQSYELQLTQLKQEKDQYIDEINRQYRCQLEEMKQQMQFQNERYKNIDVCRNDQDTLLQNALEELRKERQMLNKLKLDQRLQIEDTEQKFEKQLLYQQKLYQEMKNQNMILTKEKQDQQEQIKELEKTYKELVYHQKQEIQKLQKQYIDIKSFFESQMQQVQEEVSCAMQELRNKNCTYHQQLQEQEQIIEDLEDLNKQLKQQLLFKDQELLNLKSQLEQLQIQHEQLKQMNDELIHQFNLQIQDLSQKLEVERQNYEEESDLNEDDKKEIYNALHNDKTIQLTTSHSQNDLLSQQQPQTSTRDIEYKLLLQQIIDVEKEAFRLNNNYQTLFQQFSKNIQLSEQQKQNIKQEMTDLMQQIRINNSKLYELKAKEFTYLT
;
A
#
# COMPACT_ATOMS: atom_id res chain seq x y z
N MET A 1 -63.82 10.31 38.30
CA MET A 1 -63.55 11.70 38.72
C MET A 1 -62.08 11.74 39.11
N ASP A 2 -61.40 12.78 38.63
CA ASP A 2 -59.99 13.14 38.81
C ASP A 2 -59.06 12.80 37.62
N ASN A 3 -59.03 13.78 36.72
CA ASN A 3 -58.13 13.98 35.58
C ASN A 3 -56.81 14.57 36.09
N ASP A 4 -55.67 13.93 35.84
CA ASP A 4 -54.36 14.60 35.84
C ASP A 4 -53.59 14.26 34.56
N THR A 5 -53.89 15.04 33.52
CA THR A 5 -53.06 15.22 32.33
C THR A 5 -51.72 15.85 32.72
N SER A 6 -50.69 15.03 32.90
CA SER A 6 -49.30 15.50 32.99
C SER A 6 -48.70 15.60 31.59
N THR A 7 -48.82 16.77 30.96
CA THR A 7 -48.03 17.16 29.79
C THR A 7 -46.57 17.36 30.20
N CYS A 8 -45.72 16.35 29.98
CA CYS A 8 -44.28 16.51 30.15
C CYS A 8 -43.69 17.25 28.95
N SER A 9 -43.32 18.51 29.19
CA SER A 9 -42.74 19.46 28.25
C SER A 9 -41.38 18.98 27.70
N ILE A 10 -41.30 18.76 26.39
CA ILE A 10 -40.06 18.51 25.62
C ILE A 10 -39.28 19.83 25.48
N ARG A 11 -38.80 20.38 26.59
CA ARG A 11 -37.88 21.56 26.57
C ARG A 11 -36.67 21.44 27.50
N SER A 12 -36.51 20.34 28.22
CA SER A 12 -35.42 20.17 29.20
C SER A 12 -34.32 19.17 28.79
N SER A 13 -34.43 18.51 27.64
CA SER A 13 -33.42 17.55 27.16
C SER A 13 -32.15 18.20 26.61
N SER A 14 -32.25 19.44 26.10
CA SER A 14 -31.11 20.16 25.51
C SER A 14 -30.04 20.53 26.55
N VAL A 15 -30.43 20.90 27.77
CA VAL A 15 -29.49 21.28 28.84
C VAL A 15 -28.77 20.06 29.44
N LYS A 16 -29.42 18.88 29.44
CA LYS A 16 -28.78 17.64 29.90
C LYS A 16 -27.82 17.06 28.87
N VAL A 17 -28.14 17.16 27.57
CA VAL A 17 -27.21 16.78 26.50
C VAL A 17 -26.02 17.73 26.43
N GLN A 18 -26.24 19.04 26.61
CA GLN A 18 -25.15 20.01 26.68
C GLN A 18 -24.27 19.78 27.92
N LYS A 19 -24.84 19.50 29.10
CA LYS A 19 -24.05 19.16 30.28
C LYS A 19 -23.27 17.86 30.15
N ILE A 20 -23.80 16.85 29.45
CA ILE A 20 -23.09 15.59 29.17
C ILE A 20 -21.98 15.84 28.15
N PHE A 21 -22.23 16.65 27.12
CA PHE A 21 -21.23 17.04 26.14
C PHE A 21 -20.11 17.89 26.77
N ASP A 22 -20.45 18.83 27.65
CA ASP A 22 -19.49 19.65 28.38
C ASP A 22 -18.74 18.83 29.45
N GLN A 23 -19.37 17.83 30.08
CA GLN A 23 -18.67 16.86 30.95
C GLN A 23 -17.73 15.94 30.17
N TYR A 24 -18.13 15.53 28.95
CA TYR A 24 -17.30 14.70 28.07
C TYR A 24 -16.10 15.50 27.55
N MET A 25 -16.30 16.77 27.17
CA MET A 25 -15.21 17.69 26.79
C MET A 25 -14.33 18.08 27.98
N ALA A 26 -14.86 18.13 29.21
CA ALA A 26 -14.08 18.38 30.43
C ALA A 26 -13.32 17.14 30.95
N GLN A 27 -13.71 15.93 30.54
CA GLN A 27 -12.99 14.66 30.83
C GLN A 27 -11.97 14.29 29.76
N ILE A 28 -12.01 14.92 28.58
CA ILE A 28 -10.85 15.00 27.69
C ILE A 28 -9.87 15.91 28.40
N ALA A 29 -8.95 15.31 29.15
CA ALA A 29 -7.83 16.01 29.74
C ALA A 29 -7.23 16.95 28.69
N PRO A 30 -6.86 18.20 29.04
CA PRO A 30 -5.95 18.92 28.16
C PRO A 30 -4.75 18.00 27.98
N LEU A 31 -4.49 17.57 26.73
CA LEU A 31 -3.16 17.82 26.16
C LEU A 31 -2.11 17.93 27.26
N PRO A 32 -1.51 16.87 27.87
CA PRO A 32 -0.29 17.09 28.63
C PRO A 32 0.56 18.01 27.78
N ASN A 33 0.80 19.21 28.30
CA ASN A 33 1.67 20.21 27.72
C ASN A 33 2.89 19.41 27.29
N LEU A 34 3.01 19.15 25.99
CA LEU A 34 4.28 18.86 25.39
C LEU A 34 5.00 20.18 25.59
N ASN A 35 5.65 20.28 26.76
CA ASN A 35 6.78 21.15 26.97
C ASN A 35 7.62 20.93 25.72
N SER A 36 7.51 21.86 24.81
CA SER A 36 8.51 22.10 23.81
C SER A 36 9.75 22.48 24.61
N SER A 37 10.47 21.49 25.10
CA SER A 37 11.92 21.55 25.17
C SER A 37 12.47 21.43 23.74
N ASN A 38 11.88 22.14 22.78
CA ASN A 38 12.69 22.87 21.83
C ASN A 38 13.36 23.94 22.68
N LYS A 39 14.48 23.56 23.30
CA LYS A 39 15.60 24.49 23.31
C LYS A 39 15.68 24.96 21.87
N GLU A 40 15.32 26.21 21.66
CA GLU A 40 15.77 26.97 20.52
C GLU A 40 17.28 26.70 20.43
N ASN A 41 17.66 25.73 19.59
CA ASN A 41 18.87 25.88 18.81
C ASN A 41 18.50 26.96 17.78
N SER A 42 18.35 28.18 18.27
CA SER A 42 18.90 29.33 17.61
C SER A 42 20.37 28.99 17.39
N PHE A 43 20.66 28.31 16.28
CA PHE A 43 21.92 28.54 15.61
C PHE A 43 21.84 29.99 15.12
N SER A 44 22.08 30.90 16.05
CA SER A 44 22.65 32.20 15.79
C SER A 44 23.91 31.91 15.01
N ILE A 45 23.82 31.90 13.68
CA ILE A 45 25.00 32.10 12.86
C ILE A 45 25.41 33.53 13.19
N SER A 46 26.29 33.65 14.18
CA SER A 46 27.10 34.82 14.39
C SER A 46 27.72 35.15 13.03
N ASN A 47 27.39 36.33 12.52
CA ASN A 47 27.99 36.94 11.34
C ASN A 47 29.48 37.30 11.53
N ASP A 48 30.16 36.67 12.49
CA ASP A 48 31.55 36.88 12.84
C ASP A 48 32.34 35.63 12.48
N GLN A 49 32.50 35.43 11.18
CA GLN A 49 33.71 34.93 10.52
C GLN A 49 33.41 34.79 9.03
N ARG A 50 33.14 35.94 8.39
CA ARG A 50 33.50 36.12 6.98
C ARG A 50 35.01 35.93 6.90
N SER A 51 35.42 34.68 6.67
CA SER A 51 36.76 34.38 6.20
C SER A 51 36.96 35.18 4.92
N ASN A 52 37.80 36.20 5.03
CA ASN A 52 38.28 37.04 3.96
C ASN A 52 39.08 36.17 2.96
N TYR A 53 38.37 35.51 2.06
CA TYR A 53 38.88 35.18 0.74
C TYR A 53 38.07 35.94 -0.31
N HIS A 54 37.91 37.24 -0.10
CA HIS A 54 37.88 38.15 -1.25
C HIS A 54 39.31 38.22 -1.78
N THR A 55 39.64 37.30 -2.69
CA THR A 55 40.66 37.59 -3.69
C THR A 55 40.12 38.78 -4.48
N ARG A 56 40.48 39.98 -4.03
CA ARG A 56 40.30 41.22 -4.78
C ARG A 56 41.16 41.07 -6.03
N ILE A 57 40.58 40.52 -7.09
CA ILE A 57 41.13 40.63 -8.43
C ILE A 57 41.04 42.13 -8.75
N GLN A 58 42.12 42.85 -8.45
CA GLN A 58 42.41 44.10 -9.12
C GLN A 58 42.50 43.75 -10.61
N THR A 59 41.43 44.03 -11.34
CA THR A 59 41.48 44.08 -12.80
C THR A 59 42.47 45.18 -13.16
N PRO A 60 43.58 44.88 -13.85
CA PRO A 60 44.38 45.92 -14.46
C PRO A 60 43.51 46.53 -15.56
N ASP A 61 43.26 47.84 -15.46
CA ASP A 61 42.89 48.62 -16.62
C ASP A 61 44.01 48.48 -17.66
N LYS A 62 43.71 47.75 -18.74
CA LYS A 62 44.20 47.95 -20.10
C LYS A 62 43.55 46.93 -21.01
N THR A 63 42.60 47.41 -21.80
CA THR A 63 42.35 47.00 -23.19
C THR A 63 42.70 45.54 -23.52
N THR A 64 41.77 44.62 -23.34
CA THR A 64 41.81 43.36 -24.09
C THR A 64 40.38 42.93 -24.35
N GLN A 65 40.04 42.78 -25.63
CA GLN A 65 38.78 42.20 -26.08
C GLN A 65 38.54 40.90 -25.31
N ARG A 66 37.56 40.87 -24.40
CA ARG A 66 37.01 39.60 -23.93
C ARG A 66 36.48 38.89 -25.16
N SER A 67 37.05 37.74 -25.51
CA SER A 67 36.57 36.97 -26.65
C SER A 67 35.09 36.65 -26.42
N ASN A 68 34.25 36.74 -27.46
CA ASN A 68 32.82 36.43 -27.37
C ASN A 68 32.55 35.07 -26.67
N SER A 69 33.49 34.14 -26.76
CA SER A 69 33.46 32.84 -26.06
C SER A 69 33.38 32.94 -24.53
N GLN A 70 34.09 33.87 -23.88
CA GLN A 70 34.08 34.02 -22.42
C GLN A 70 32.79 34.69 -21.93
N ILE A 71 32.23 35.61 -22.72
CA ILE A 71 30.94 36.25 -22.41
C ILE A 71 29.80 35.23 -22.59
N GLN A 72 29.85 34.40 -23.64
CA GLN A 72 28.90 33.30 -23.84
C GLN A 72 28.99 32.23 -22.75
N ALA A 73 30.19 31.86 -22.30
CA ALA A 73 30.37 30.90 -21.21
C ALA A 73 29.80 31.44 -19.87
N LEU A 74 30.00 32.73 -19.58
CA LEU A 74 29.43 33.39 -18.41
C LEU A 74 27.89 33.50 -18.47
N GLN A 75 27.33 33.82 -19.63
CA GLN A 75 25.87 33.83 -19.83
C GLN A 75 25.27 32.43 -19.72
N ALA A 76 25.94 31.41 -20.26
CA ALA A 76 25.52 30.02 -20.14
C ALA A 76 25.55 29.52 -18.68
N LEU A 77 26.59 29.89 -17.92
CA LEU A 77 26.68 29.60 -16.49
C LEU A 77 25.60 30.32 -15.69
N GLN A 78 25.31 31.60 -15.98
CA GLN A 78 24.21 32.32 -15.32
C GLN A 78 22.85 31.68 -15.62
N LYS A 79 22.61 31.28 -16.86
CA LYS A 79 21.38 30.59 -17.26
C LYS A 79 21.23 29.26 -16.53
N LYS A 80 22.28 28.44 -16.51
CA LYS A 80 22.28 27.14 -15.82
C LYS A 80 22.11 27.27 -14.30
N ASN A 81 22.64 28.33 -13.70
CA ASN A 81 22.47 28.59 -12.26
C ASN A 81 21.04 29.04 -11.92
N MET A 82 20.37 29.76 -12.83
CA MET A 82 18.94 30.08 -12.68
C MET A 82 18.07 28.84 -12.85
N GLU A 83 18.35 28.00 -13.84
CA GLU A 83 17.65 26.70 -14.05
C GLU A 83 17.79 25.81 -12.82
N LEU A 84 19.01 25.64 -12.28
CA LEU A 84 19.25 24.86 -11.05
C LEU A 84 18.54 25.44 -9.82
N LYS A 85 18.40 26.76 -9.71
CA LYS A 85 17.60 27.37 -8.63
C LYS A 85 16.11 27.04 -8.77
N THR A 86 15.59 27.09 -9.99
CA THR A 86 14.17 26.79 -10.25
C THR A 86 13.88 25.30 -9.99
N GLU A 87 14.80 24.42 -10.38
CA GLU A 87 14.72 22.98 -10.14
C GLU A 87 14.82 22.64 -8.65
N ASN A 88 15.66 23.34 -7.89
CA ASN A 88 15.77 23.19 -6.44
C ASN A 88 14.51 23.67 -5.70
N GLU A 89 13.90 24.77 -6.14
CA GLU A 89 12.60 25.21 -5.61
C GLU A 89 11.49 24.19 -5.91
N SER A 90 11.46 23.62 -7.12
CA SER A 90 10.55 22.54 -7.49
C SER A 90 10.72 21.29 -6.62
N LEU A 91 11.97 20.88 -6.38
CA LEU A 91 12.27 19.72 -5.52
C LEU A 91 11.86 19.96 -4.06
N LYS A 92 12.02 21.18 -3.52
CA LYS A 92 11.54 21.51 -2.17
C LYS A 92 10.02 21.44 -2.08
N GLU A 93 9.31 21.89 -3.11
CA GLU A 93 7.86 21.82 -3.16
C GLU A 93 7.36 20.37 -3.28
N GLN A 94 8.05 19.53 -4.06
CA GLN A 94 7.79 18.09 -4.11
C GLN A 94 8.04 17.42 -2.76
N LEU A 95 9.12 17.76 -2.06
CA LEU A 95 9.44 17.21 -0.74
C LEU A 95 8.38 17.58 0.31
N LYS A 96 7.88 18.82 0.27
CA LYS A 96 6.76 19.28 1.10
C LYS A 96 5.48 18.50 0.80
N ASN A 97 5.19 18.22 -0.46
CA ASN A 97 4.04 17.40 -0.84
C ASN A 97 4.16 15.95 -0.36
N TYR A 98 5.35 15.34 -0.43
CA TYR A 98 5.58 14.01 0.14
C TYR A 98 5.40 13.99 1.66
N GLN A 99 5.86 15.01 2.38
CA GLN A 99 5.65 15.12 3.82
C GLN A 99 4.15 15.24 4.18
N ASN A 100 3.38 16.00 3.38
CA ASN A 100 1.94 16.09 3.55
C ASN A 100 1.24 14.74 3.28
N GLN A 101 1.63 14.05 2.20
CA GLN A 101 1.10 12.71 1.90
C GLN A 101 1.40 11.70 3.01
N GLN A 102 2.60 11.75 3.62
CA GLN A 102 2.94 10.91 4.76
C GLN A 102 2.05 11.20 5.97
N SER A 103 1.72 12.47 6.22
CA SER A 103 0.77 12.85 7.28
C SER A 103 -0.63 12.27 7.02
N THR A 104 -1.12 12.36 5.79
CA THR A 104 -2.41 11.79 5.38
C THR A 104 -2.43 10.26 5.52
N ILE A 105 -1.33 9.58 5.17
CA ILE A 105 -1.20 8.13 5.35
C ILE A 105 -1.27 7.76 6.84
N ASN A 106 -0.63 8.54 7.71
CA ASN A 106 -0.69 8.30 9.15
C ASN A 106 -2.10 8.49 9.72
N GLU A 107 -2.84 9.49 9.24
CA GLU A 107 -4.25 9.70 9.61
C GLU A 107 -5.13 8.55 9.14
N ILE A 108 -4.97 8.08 7.89
CA ILE A 108 -5.69 6.93 7.35
C ILE A 108 -5.42 5.68 8.20
N ASN A 109 -4.16 5.43 8.58
CA ASN A 109 -3.81 4.30 9.43
C ASN A 109 -4.47 4.38 10.82
N SER A 110 -4.56 5.57 11.40
CA SER A 110 -5.26 5.80 12.68
C SER A 110 -6.76 5.51 12.54
N ILE A 111 -7.40 5.99 11.47
CA ILE A 111 -8.81 5.72 11.17
C ILE A 111 -9.04 4.21 10.98
N TYR A 112 -8.15 3.53 10.25
CA TYR A 112 -8.22 2.09 10.04
C TYR A 112 -8.13 1.30 11.35
N GLN A 113 -7.17 1.65 12.21
CA GLN A 113 -7.04 1.01 13.53
C GLN A 113 -8.29 1.22 14.40
N ASN A 114 -8.87 2.42 14.38
CA ASN A 114 -10.11 2.70 15.10
C ASN A 114 -11.30 1.90 14.54
N LEU A 115 -11.44 1.79 13.22
CA LEU A 115 -12.47 0.97 12.58
C LEU A 115 -12.30 -0.52 12.92
N GLN A 116 -11.05 -1.01 12.95
CA GLN A 116 -10.76 -2.38 13.32
C GLN A 116 -11.16 -2.66 14.79
N GLN A 117 -10.87 -1.74 15.71
CA GLN A 117 -11.29 -1.88 17.11
C GLN A 117 -12.82 -1.84 17.26
N GLN A 118 -13.50 -0.92 16.56
CA GLN A 118 -14.96 -0.85 16.56
C GLN A 118 -15.60 -2.12 16.03
N TYR A 119 -15.03 -2.72 14.98
CA TYR A 119 -15.49 -3.99 14.45
C TYR A 119 -15.36 -5.13 15.45
N VAL A 120 -14.23 -5.21 16.17
CA VAL A 120 -14.01 -6.24 17.21
C VAL A 120 -15.04 -6.11 18.33
N VAL A 121 -15.35 -4.88 18.78
CA VAL A 121 -16.39 -4.66 19.80
C VAL A 121 -17.76 -5.08 19.28
N LEU A 122 -18.11 -4.69 18.05
CA LEU A 122 -19.40 -5.03 17.45
C LEU A 122 -19.58 -6.54 17.25
N ASP A 123 -18.53 -7.27 16.85
CA ASP A 123 -18.54 -8.73 16.74
C ASP A 123 -18.74 -9.40 18.12
N LEU A 124 -18.15 -8.83 19.16
CA LEU A 124 -18.30 -9.31 20.54
C LEU A 124 -19.74 -9.11 21.04
N ASP A 125 -20.32 -7.93 20.81
CA ASP A 125 -21.71 -7.61 21.15
C ASP A 125 -22.68 -8.51 20.37
N HIS A 126 -22.41 -8.76 19.09
CA HIS A 126 -23.22 -9.64 18.28
C HIS A 126 -23.21 -11.08 18.82
N LYS A 127 -22.03 -11.60 19.21
CA LYS A 127 -21.90 -12.93 19.82
C LYS A 127 -22.64 -13.04 21.15
N GLN A 128 -22.56 -12.02 22.00
CA GLN A 128 -23.29 -11.99 23.27
C GLN A 128 -24.81 -11.96 23.04
N LEU A 129 -25.28 -11.16 22.08
CA LEU A 129 -26.69 -11.11 21.72
C LEU A 129 -27.18 -12.46 21.20
N LEU A 130 -26.38 -13.13 20.35
CA LEU A 130 -26.72 -14.45 19.81
C LEU A 130 -26.82 -15.50 20.92
N GLN A 131 -25.88 -15.51 21.87
CA GLN A 131 -25.94 -16.37 23.06
C GLN A 131 -27.19 -16.09 23.91
N SER A 132 -27.60 -14.82 24.04
CA SER A 132 -28.80 -14.46 24.79
C SER A 132 -30.08 -15.02 24.14
N TYR A 133 -30.17 -14.98 22.82
CA TYR A 133 -31.30 -15.55 22.08
C TYR A 133 -31.31 -17.08 22.14
N GLU A 134 -30.15 -17.74 22.06
CA GLU A 134 -30.04 -19.19 22.23
C GLU A 134 -30.50 -19.64 23.63
N LEU A 135 -30.14 -18.87 24.67
CA LEU A 135 -30.59 -19.12 26.03
C LEU A 135 -32.11 -18.95 26.17
N GLN A 136 -32.67 -17.85 25.65
CA GLN A 136 -34.13 -17.61 25.67
C GLN A 136 -34.90 -18.70 24.92
N LEU A 137 -34.39 -19.16 23.76
CA LEU A 137 -35.00 -20.25 23.01
C LEU A 137 -34.99 -21.56 23.80
N THR A 138 -33.91 -21.82 24.54
CA THR A 138 -33.80 -23.00 25.40
C THR A 138 -34.79 -22.93 26.57
N GLN A 139 -34.94 -21.76 27.20
CA GLN A 139 -35.92 -21.52 28.26
C GLN A 139 -37.35 -21.71 27.76
N LEU A 140 -37.70 -21.14 26.61
CA LEU A 140 -39.04 -21.29 26.01
C LEU A 140 -39.35 -22.75 25.65
N LYS A 141 -38.36 -23.52 25.19
CA LYS A 141 -38.54 -24.96 24.96
C LYS A 141 -38.83 -25.71 26.25
N GLN A 142 -38.08 -25.41 27.32
CA GLN A 142 -38.30 -26.02 28.63
C GLN A 142 -39.67 -25.65 29.22
N GLU A 143 -40.08 -24.38 29.13
CA GLU A 143 -41.41 -23.94 29.57
C GLU A 143 -42.52 -24.65 28.78
N LYS A 144 -42.39 -24.73 27.45
CA LYS A 144 -43.35 -25.45 26.61
C LYS A 144 -43.50 -26.91 27.05
N ASP A 145 -42.39 -27.62 27.29
CA ASP A 145 -42.43 -29.02 27.71
C ASP A 145 -43.06 -29.18 29.09
N GLN A 146 -42.78 -28.25 30.03
CA GLN A 146 -43.43 -28.22 31.35
C GLN A 146 -44.95 -28.04 31.25
N TYR A 147 -45.42 -27.12 30.39
CA TYR A 147 -46.86 -26.92 30.18
C TYR A 147 -47.54 -28.15 29.56
N ILE A 148 -46.86 -28.83 28.63
CA ILE A 148 -47.37 -30.08 28.03
C ILE A 148 -47.51 -31.16 29.11
N ASP A 149 -46.52 -31.32 29.96
CA ASP A 149 -46.55 -32.30 31.06
C ASP A 149 -47.65 -31.99 32.07
N GLU A 150 -47.86 -30.72 32.40
CA GLU A 150 -48.92 -30.29 33.33
C GLU A 150 -50.32 -30.55 32.75
N ILE A 151 -50.54 -30.22 31.48
CA ILE A 151 -51.79 -30.53 30.78
C ILE A 151 -52.03 -32.05 30.74
N ASN A 152 -51.01 -32.84 30.39
CA ASN A 152 -51.11 -34.30 30.35
C ASN A 152 -51.44 -34.89 31.73
N ARG A 153 -50.86 -34.33 32.80
CA ARG A 153 -51.17 -34.74 34.18
C ARG A 153 -52.61 -34.42 34.55
N GLN A 154 -53.10 -33.23 34.22
CA GLN A 154 -54.49 -32.84 34.45
C GLN A 154 -55.47 -33.77 33.71
N TYR A 155 -55.22 -34.08 32.44
CA TYR A 155 -56.03 -35.03 31.68
C TYR A 155 -56.06 -36.43 32.30
N ARG A 156 -54.93 -36.94 32.81
CA ARG A 156 -54.89 -38.24 33.50
C ARG A 156 -55.75 -38.22 34.76
N CYS A 157 -55.66 -37.18 35.58
CA CYS A 157 -56.48 -37.07 36.79
C CYS A 157 -57.97 -37.03 36.45
N GLN A 158 -58.38 -36.24 35.44
CA GLN A 158 -59.79 -36.15 35.01
C GLN A 158 -60.33 -37.49 34.49
N LEU A 159 -59.53 -38.25 33.74
CA LEU A 159 -59.91 -39.59 33.26
C LEU A 159 -60.10 -40.58 34.43
N GLU A 160 -59.23 -40.51 35.45
CA GLU A 160 -59.34 -41.35 36.65
C GLU A 160 -60.62 -41.02 37.44
N GLU A 161 -60.94 -39.74 37.62
CA GLU A 161 -62.16 -39.28 38.29
C GLU A 161 -63.43 -39.73 37.55
N MET A 162 -63.47 -39.59 36.23
CA MET A 162 -64.58 -40.08 35.41
C MET A 162 -64.75 -41.61 35.53
N LYS A 163 -63.64 -42.35 35.56
CA LYS A 163 -63.67 -43.81 35.73
C LYS A 163 -64.24 -44.21 37.09
N GLN A 164 -63.87 -43.52 38.16
CA GLN A 164 -64.41 -43.75 39.50
C GLN A 164 -65.90 -43.40 39.58
N GLN A 165 -66.33 -42.27 39.00
CA GLN A 165 -67.75 -41.90 38.94
C GLN A 165 -68.59 -42.94 38.18
N MET A 166 -68.06 -43.46 37.06
CA MET A 166 -68.72 -44.50 36.27
C MET A 166 -68.78 -45.84 37.02
N GLN A 167 -67.75 -46.20 37.80
CA GLN A 167 -67.79 -47.37 38.68
C GLN A 167 -68.86 -47.21 39.77
N PHE A 168 -68.92 -46.05 40.43
CA PHE A 168 -69.92 -45.77 41.45
C PHE A 168 -71.35 -45.81 40.90
N GLN A 169 -71.57 -45.29 39.69
CA GLN A 169 -72.87 -45.40 39.03
C GLN A 169 -73.23 -46.86 38.69
N ASN A 170 -72.29 -47.65 38.18
CA ASN A 170 -72.51 -49.08 37.91
C ASN A 170 -72.83 -49.89 39.18
N GLU A 171 -72.19 -49.58 40.31
CA GLU A 171 -72.52 -50.21 41.59
C GLU A 171 -73.92 -49.80 42.08
N ARG A 172 -74.32 -48.54 41.89
CA ARG A 172 -75.70 -48.11 42.17
C ARG A 172 -76.72 -48.86 41.33
N TYR A 173 -76.45 -49.09 40.04
CA TYR A 173 -77.36 -49.87 39.20
C TYR A 173 -77.43 -51.34 39.64
N LYS A 174 -76.30 -51.97 40.02
CA LYS A 174 -76.31 -53.33 40.61
C LYS A 174 -77.10 -53.42 41.91
N ASN A 175 -77.08 -52.38 42.74
CA ASN A 175 -77.85 -52.35 43.99
C ASN A 175 -79.37 -52.14 43.76
N ILE A 176 -79.78 -51.49 42.66
CA ILE A 176 -81.20 -51.35 42.29
C ILE A 176 -81.81 -52.71 41.88
N ASP A 177 -81.04 -53.60 41.25
CA ASP A 177 -81.50 -54.95 40.90
C ASP A 177 -81.60 -55.89 42.12
N VAL A 178 -80.85 -55.64 43.20
CA VAL A 178 -80.95 -56.39 44.46
C VAL A 178 -82.14 -55.95 45.30
N CYS A 179 -82.42 -54.63 45.38
CA CYS A 179 -83.59 -54.12 46.10
C CYS A 179 -84.95 -54.44 45.44
N ARG A 180 -84.95 -54.89 44.18
CA ARG A 180 -86.17 -55.33 43.47
C ARG A 180 -86.59 -56.77 43.79
N ASN A 181 -85.72 -57.55 44.44
CA ASN A 181 -86.00 -58.95 44.82
C ASN A 181 -86.40 -59.14 46.30
N ASP A 182 -86.26 -58.12 47.15
CA ASP A 182 -86.64 -58.18 48.58
C ASP A 182 -88.04 -57.62 48.89
N GLN A 183 -88.73 -57.05 47.88
CA GLN A 183 -90.08 -56.50 48.03
C GLN A 183 -91.22 -57.53 47.85
N ASP A 184 -90.93 -58.71 47.29
CA ASP A 184 -91.95 -59.75 47.07
C ASP A 184 -92.15 -60.68 48.29
N THR A 185 -91.25 -60.64 49.27
CA THR A 185 -91.28 -61.54 50.45
C THR A 185 -92.05 -60.96 51.65
N LEU A 186 -92.27 -59.63 51.69
CA LEU A 186 -92.95 -58.95 52.81
C LEU A 186 -94.47 -58.81 52.61
N LEU A 187 -94.98 -59.03 51.39
CA LEU A 187 -96.40 -58.88 51.06
C LEU A 187 -97.28 -60.07 51.48
N GLN A 188 -96.67 -61.20 51.86
CA GLN A 188 -97.38 -62.45 52.21
C GLN A 188 -97.79 -62.56 53.69
N ASN A 189 -97.14 -61.81 54.59
CA ASN A 189 -97.36 -61.93 56.04
C ASN A 189 -98.38 -60.93 56.63
N ALA A 190 -98.90 -60.00 55.82
CA ALA A 190 -99.78 -58.91 56.31
C ALA A 190 -101.29 -59.21 56.19
N LEU A 191 -101.69 -60.36 55.65
CA LEU A 191 -103.10 -60.70 55.36
C LEU A 191 -103.87 -61.31 56.54
N GLU A 192 -103.22 -61.57 57.68
CA GLU A 192 -103.83 -62.29 58.81
C GLU A 192 -104.19 -61.40 60.03
N GLU A 193 -103.65 -60.18 60.12
CA GLU A 193 -103.97 -59.25 61.23
C GLU A 193 -105.15 -58.27 60.95
N LEU A 194 -105.65 -58.24 59.70
CA LEU A 194 -106.73 -57.37 59.22
C LEU A 194 -108.15 -57.71 59.72
N ARG A 195 -108.27 -58.35 60.89
CA ARG A 195 -109.56 -58.57 61.59
C ARG A 195 -109.71 -57.82 62.91
N LYS A 196 -108.65 -57.19 63.44
CA LYS A 196 -108.73 -56.30 64.62
C LYS A 196 -108.77 -54.80 64.29
N GLU A 197 -108.61 -54.41 63.02
CA GLU A 197 -108.28 -53.03 62.60
C GLU A 197 -109.47 -52.14 62.21
N ARG A 198 -110.73 -52.45 62.53
CA ARG A 198 -111.86 -51.62 62.04
C ARG A 198 -112.07 -50.29 62.80
N GLN A 199 -111.51 -50.13 64.01
CA GLN A 199 -111.43 -48.83 64.71
C GLN A 199 -110.06 -48.14 64.53
N MET A 200 -108.98 -48.89 64.27
CA MET A 200 -107.69 -48.33 63.84
C MET A 200 -107.75 -47.75 62.42
N LEU A 201 -108.66 -48.22 61.55
CA LEU A 201 -108.78 -47.75 60.17
C LEU A 201 -109.02 -46.25 60.03
N ASN A 202 -109.75 -45.61 60.94
CA ASN A 202 -109.99 -44.16 60.87
C ASN A 202 -108.77 -43.35 61.36
N LYS A 203 -108.03 -43.87 62.35
CA LYS A 203 -106.76 -43.27 62.80
C LYS A 203 -105.66 -43.50 61.76
N LEU A 204 -105.59 -44.69 61.17
CA LEU A 204 -104.67 -45.06 60.09
C LEU A 204 -104.93 -44.26 58.80
N LYS A 205 -106.19 -43.99 58.45
CA LYS A 205 -106.52 -43.11 57.31
C LYS A 205 -106.13 -41.64 57.56
N LEU A 206 -106.19 -41.18 58.81
CA LEU A 206 -105.71 -39.84 59.18
C LEU A 206 -104.17 -39.81 59.20
N ASP A 207 -103.52 -40.79 59.81
CA ASP A 207 -102.06 -40.92 59.87
C ASP A 207 -101.48 -41.12 58.45
N GLN A 208 -102.14 -41.88 57.56
CA GLN A 208 -101.75 -41.99 56.14
C GLN A 208 -101.94 -40.68 55.39
N ARG A 209 -103.01 -39.92 55.65
CA ARG A 209 -103.19 -38.59 55.05
C ARG A 209 -102.12 -37.61 55.52
N LEU A 210 -101.81 -37.58 56.81
CA LEU A 210 -100.75 -36.76 57.38
C LEU A 210 -99.36 -37.19 56.87
N GLN A 211 -99.11 -38.49 56.70
CA GLN A 211 -97.85 -38.99 56.16
C GLN A 211 -97.71 -38.71 54.65
N ILE A 212 -98.80 -38.78 53.89
CA ILE A 212 -98.83 -38.35 52.48
C ILE A 212 -98.60 -36.84 52.40
N GLU A 213 -99.27 -36.02 53.23
CA GLU A 213 -99.08 -34.57 53.28
C GLU A 213 -97.65 -34.18 53.68
N ASP A 214 -97.04 -34.86 54.66
CA ASP A 214 -95.64 -34.69 55.04
C ASP A 214 -94.68 -35.10 53.91
N THR A 215 -95.03 -36.14 53.15
CA THR A 215 -94.22 -36.63 52.03
C THR A 215 -94.35 -35.70 50.82
N GLU A 216 -95.55 -35.20 50.54
CA GLU A 216 -95.81 -34.18 49.52
C GLU A 216 -95.08 -32.88 49.84
N GLN A 217 -95.09 -32.42 51.10
CA GLN A 217 -94.30 -31.26 51.53
C GLN A 217 -92.78 -31.49 51.38
N LYS A 218 -92.28 -32.70 51.62
CA LYS A 218 -90.86 -33.04 51.38
C LYS A 218 -90.53 -33.03 49.89
N PHE A 219 -91.38 -33.61 49.05
CA PHE A 219 -91.19 -33.59 47.60
C PHE A 219 -91.33 -32.18 47.02
N GLU A 220 -92.25 -31.37 47.52
CA GLU A 220 -92.41 -29.97 47.12
C GLU A 220 -91.16 -29.15 47.48
N LYS A 221 -90.63 -29.31 48.70
CA LYS A 221 -89.34 -28.70 49.09
C LYS A 221 -88.18 -29.18 48.22
N GLN A 222 -88.13 -30.47 47.87
CA GLN A 222 -87.10 -31.02 46.99
C GLN A 222 -87.23 -30.50 45.55
N LEU A 223 -88.46 -30.36 45.04
CA LEU A 223 -88.74 -29.81 43.72
C LEU A 223 -88.34 -28.33 43.65
N LEU A 224 -88.70 -27.52 44.66
CA LEU A 224 -88.30 -26.12 44.75
C LEU A 224 -86.78 -25.97 44.81
N TYR A 225 -86.09 -26.84 45.55
CA TYR A 225 -84.63 -26.86 45.58
C TYR A 225 -84.02 -27.21 44.21
N GLN A 226 -84.54 -28.24 43.52
CA GLN A 226 -84.09 -28.60 42.17
C GLN A 226 -84.35 -27.48 41.14
N GLN A 227 -85.49 -26.81 41.22
CA GLN A 227 -85.79 -25.65 40.37
C GLN A 227 -84.82 -24.50 40.62
N LYS A 228 -84.50 -24.22 41.89
CA LYS A 228 -83.51 -23.19 42.25
C LYS A 228 -82.11 -23.55 41.71
N LEU A 229 -81.68 -24.80 41.89
CA LEU A 229 -80.39 -25.27 41.39
C LEU A 229 -80.32 -25.22 39.85
N TYR A 230 -81.39 -25.59 39.15
CA TYR A 230 -81.48 -25.48 37.71
C TYR A 230 -81.37 -24.02 37.24
N GLN A 231 -82.06 -23.09 37.94
CA GLN A 231 -81.99 -21.67 37.63
C GLN A 231 -80.58 -21.11 37.86
N GLU A 232 -79.90 -21.52 38.93
CA GLU A 232 -78.51 -21.14 39.22
C GLU A 232 -77.54 -21.68 38.15
N MET A 233 -77.65 -22.96 37.76
CA MET A 233 -76.85 -23.53 36.67
C MET A 233 -77.11 -22.85 35.33
N LYS A 234 -78.37 -22.49 35.04
CA LYS A 234 -78.74 -21.74 33.83
C LYS A 234 -78.08 -20.36 33.81
N ASN A 235 -78.08 -19.67 34.96
CA ASN A 235 -77.42 -18.37 35.10
C ASN A 235 -75.90 -18.47 34.95
N GLN A 236 -75.26 -19.47 35.56
CA GLN A 236 -73.82 -19.72 35.41
C GLN A 236 -73.43 -20.04 33.96
N ASN A 237 -74.21 -20.89 33.27
CA ASN A 237 -73.99 -21.16 31.85
C ASN A 237 -74.12 -19.91 30.97
N MET A 238 -75.04 -19.01 31.30
CA MET A 238 -75.19 -17.75 30.59
C MET A 238 -73.95 -16.85 30.78
N ILE A 239 -73.40 -16.79 32.00
CA ILE A 239 -72.16 -16.04 32.29
C ILE A 239 -70.99 -16.64 31.51
N LEU A 240 -70.79 -17.96 31.58
CA LEU A 240 -69.70 -18.66 30.87
C LEU A 240 -69.81 -18.50 29.35
N THR A 241 -71.01 -18.52 28.80
CA THR A 241 -71.23 -18.31 27.36
C THR A 241 -70.84 -16.90 26.95
N LYS A 242 -71.18 -15.90 27.78
CA LYS A 242 -70.81 -14.51 27.54
C LYS A 242 -69.30 -14.29 27.67
N GLU A 243 -68.66 -14.82 28.72
CA GLU A 243 -67.20 -14.76 28.88
C GLU A 243 -66.47 -15.41 27.70
N LYS A 244 -66.98 -16.54 27.21
CA LYS A 244 -66.43 -17.19 26.01
C LYS A 244 -66.54 -16.30 24.76
N GLN A 245 -67.65 -15.58 24.59
CA GLN A 245 -67.82 -14.63 23.48
C GLN A 245 -66.86 -13.45 23.61
N ASP A 246 -66.75 -12.86 24.80
CA ASP A 246 -65.84 -11.74 25.07
C ASP A 246 -64.37 -12.13 24.82
N GLN A 247 -63.95 -13.33 25.26
CA GLN A 247 -62.62 -13.87 24.96
C GLN A 247 -62.40 -14.09 23.46
N GLN A 248 -63.42 -14.56 22.74
CA GLN A 248 -63.32 -14.78 21.29
C GLN A 248 -63.21 -13.46 20.51
N GLU A 249 -63.81 -12.37 20.99
CA GLU A 249 -63.63 -11.03 20.43
C GLU A 249 -62.23 -10.47 20.72
N GLN A 250 -61.72 -10.64 21.95
CA GLN A 250 -60.34 -10.26 22.29
C GLN A 250 -59.30 -10.99 21.44
N ILE A 251 -59.49 -12.29 21.19
CA ILE A 251 -58.61 -13.07 20.30
C ILE A 251 -58.62 -12.49 18.88
N LYS A 252 -59.77 -12.11 18.34
CA LYS A 252 -59.87 -11.50 17.01
C LYS A 252 -59.14 -10.15 16.93
N GLU A 253 -59.24 -9.34 17.98
CA GLU A 253 -58.57 -8.04 18.05
C GLU A 253 -57.05 -8.20 18.17
N LEU A 254 -56.58 -9.16 18.97
CA LEU A 254 -55.17 -9.54 19.06
C LEU A 254 -54.63 -10.07 17.73
N GLU A 255 -55.37 -10.93 17.03
CA GLU A 255 -54.98 -11.42 15.70
C GLU A 255 -54.85 -10.29 14.68
N LYS A 256 -55.75 -9.30 14.73
CA LYS A 256 -55.69 -8.12 13.87
C LYS A 256 -54.44 -7.28 14.18
N THR A 257 -54.18 -7.02 15.46
CA THR A 257 -53.02 -6.25 15.92
C THR A 257 -51.72 -6.95 15.55
N TYR A 258 -51.65 -8.27 15.71
CA TYR A 258 -50.49 -9.07 15.29
C TYR A 258 -50.23 -8.99 13.79
N LYS A 259 -51.29 -9.09 12.96
CA LYS A 259 -51.16 -8.96 11.50
C LYS A 259 -50.64 -7.58 11.08
N GLU A 260 -51.14 -6.51 11.72
CA GLU A 260 -50.66 -5.15 11.48
C GLU A 260 -49.19 -4.98 11.91
N LEU A 261 -48.81 -5.51 13.07
CA LEU A 261 -47.41 -5.49 13.54
C LEU A 261 -46.46 -6.21 12.57
N VAL A 262 -46.82 -7.43 12.13
CA VAL A 262 -46.03 -8.19 11.16
C VAL A 262 -45.90 -7.45 9.83
N TYR A 263 -46.98 -6.79 9.38
CA TYR A 263 -46.95 -5.96 8.18
C TYR A 263 -45.98 -4.78 8.32
N HIS A 264 -46.04 -4.04 9.43
CA HIS A 264 -45.14 -2.93 9.71
C HIS A 264 -43.67 -3.37 9.81
N GLN A 265 -43.40 -4.48 10.51
CA GLN A 265 -42.05 -5.05 10.59
C GLN A 265 -41.50 -5.43 9.21
N LYS A 266 -42.32 -6.03 8.34
CA LYS A 266 -41.91 -6.34 6.96
C LYS A 266 -41.53 -5.08 6.17
N GLN A 267 -42.29 -4.00 6.30
CA GLN A 267 -41.97 -2.74 5.64
C GLN A 267 -40.67 -2.11 6.16
N GLU A 268 -40.44 -2.17 7.48
CA GLU A 268 -39.24 -1.63 8.11
C GLU A 268 -37.99 -2.42 7.69
N ILE A 269 -38.08 -3.75 7.66
CA ILE A 269 -37.02 -4.62 7.13
C ILE A 269 -36.71 -4.27 5.67
N GLN A 270 -37.72 -4.06 4.83
CA GLN A 270 -37.49 -3.65 3.43
C GLN A 270 -36.80 -2.29 3.32
N LYS A 271 -37.14 -1.32 4.17
CA LYS A 271 -36.44 -0.02 4.21
C LYS A 271 -34.98 -0.18 4.60
N LEU A 272 -34.70 -0.97 5.62
CA LEU A 272 -33.33 -1.26 6.07
C LEU A 272 -32.52 -2.00 5.00
N GLN A 273 -33.12 -3.00 4.34
CA GLN A 273 -32.49 -3.71 3.22
C GLN A 273 -32.14 -2.76 2.07
N LYS A 274 -33.05 -1.84 1.72
CA LYS A 274 -32.78 -0.84 0.69
C LYS A 274 -31.62 0.08 1.09
N GLN A 275 -31.63 0.61 2.32
CA GLN A 275 -30.53 1.45 2.83
C GLN A 275 -29.19 0.70 2.80
N TYR A 276 -29.18 -0.57 3.19
CA TYR A 276 -27.98 -1.41 3.11
C TYR A 276 -27.47 -1.56 1.67
N ILE A 277 -28.35 -1.84 0.71
CA ILE A 277 -27.98 -1.96 -0.71
C ILE A 277 -27.42 -0.63 -1.23
N ASP A 278 -28.06 0.50 -0.90
CA ASP A 278 -27.63 1.82 -1.32
C ASP A 278 -26.24 2.17 -0.75
N ILE A 279 -26.01 1.93 0.55
CA ILE A 279 -24.73 2.14 1.22
C ILE A 279 -23.64 1.24 0.63
N LYS A 280 -23.95 -0.05 0.42
CA LYS A 280 -23.02 -1.00 -0.19
C LYS A 280 -22.59 -0.55 -1.58
N SER A 281 -23.56 -0.17 -2.42
CA SER A 281 -23.29 0.31 -3.78
C SER A 281 -22.44 1.58 -3.79
N PHE A 282 -22.68 2.50 -2.84
CA PHE A 282 -21.86 3.70 -2.67
C PHE A 282 -20.40 3.35 -2.33
N PHE A 283 -20.16 2.46 -1.38
CA PHE A 283 -18.79 2.05 -1.02
C PHE A 283 -18.09 1.28 -2.14
N GLU A 284 -18.80 0.42 -2.87
CA GLU A 284 -18.25 -0.27 -4.04
C GLU A 284 -17.83 0.73 -5.13
N SER A 285 -18.65 1.76 -5.41
CA SER A 285 -18.31 2.83 -6.35
C SER A 285 -17.10 3.65 -5.89
N GLN A 286 -17.02 4.00 -4.60
CA GLN A 286 -15.89 4.74 -4.04
C GLN A 286 -14.60 3.92 -4.10
N MET A 287 -14.66 2.64 -3.77
CA MET A 287 -13.52 1.73 -3.84
C MET A 287 -13.02 1.57 -5.27
N GLN A 288 -13.93 1.47 -6.25
CA GLN A 288 -13.58 1.39 -7.67
C GLN A 288 -12.90 2.68 -8.15
N GLN A 289 -13.40 3.85 -7.73
CA GLN A 289 -12.78 5.14 -8.05
C GLN A 289 -11.35 5.24 -7.48
N VAL A 290 -11.16 4.91 -6.20
CA VAL A 290 -9.82 4.91 -5.56
C VAL A 290 -8.87 3.95 -6.27
N GLN A 291 -9.34 2.77 -6.67
CA GLN A 291 -8.53 1.80 -7.39
C GLN A 291 -8.07 2.32 -8.76
N GLU A 292 -8.95 3.03 -9.47
CA GLU A 292 -8.63 3.66 -10.76
C GLU A 292 -7.63 4.81 -10.59
N GLU A 293 -7.82 5.68 -9.60
CA GLU A 293 -6.90 6.77 -9.27
C GLU A 293 -5.50 6.25 -8.90
N VAL A 294 -5.42 5.20 -8.06
CA VAL A 294 -4.15 4.56 -7.70
C VAL A 294 -3.50 3.90 -8.93
N SER A 295 -4.28 3.25 -9.78
CA SER A 295 -3.76 2.65 -11.02
C SER A 295 -3.17 3.72 -11.96
N CYS A 296 -3.86 4.85 -12.13
CA CYS A 296 -3.37 5.99 -12.90
C CYS A 296 -2.08 6.57 -12.31
N ALA A 297 -2.05 6.81 -10.99
CA ALA A 297 -0.85 7.33 -10.31
C ALA A 297 0.35 6.39 -10.42
N MET A 298 0.13 5.08 -10.30
CA MET A 298 1.17 4.05 -10.49
C MET A 298 1.68 4.02 -11.93
N GLN A 299 0.79 4.21 -12.93
CA GLN A 299 1.19 4.27 -14.32
C GLN A 299 2.01 5.54 -14.62
N GLU A 300 1.61 6.70 -14.08
CA GLU A 300 2.38 7.93 -14.20
C GLU A 300 3.78 7.80 -13.56
N LEU A 301 3.87 7.18 -12.39
CA LEU A 301 5.15 6.89 -11.74
C LEU A 301 6.03 5.95 -12.58
N ARG A 302 5.45 4.90 -13.18
CA ARG A 302 6.18 4.01 -14.09
C ARG A 302 6.70 4.77 -15.31
N ASN A 303 5.88 5.63 -15.90
CA ASN A 303 6.28 6.43 -17.06
C ASN A 303 7.42 7.39 -16.70
N LYS A 304 7.31 8.11 -15.56
CA LYS A 304 8.37 9.00 -15.07
C LYS A 304 9.67 8.24 -14.79
N ASN A 305 9.58 7.06 -14.18
CA ASN A 305 10.75 6.22 -13.92
C ASN A 305 11.42 5.77 -15.23
N CYS A 306 10.65 5.38 -16.25
CA CYS A 306 11.20 5.08 -17.57
C CYS A 306 11.94 6.28 -18.18
N THR A 307 11.38 7.49 -18.07
CA THR A 307 12.04 8.72 -18.53
C THR A 307 13.33 8.99 -17.76
N TYR A 308 13.34 8.84 -16.44
CA TYR A 308 14.57 9.00 -15.65
C TYR A 308 15.63 7.96 -16.02
N HIS A 309 15.23 6.73 -16.34
CA HIS A 309 16.16 5.70 -16.77
C HIS A 309 16.79 6.03 -18.13
N GLN A 310 16.00 6.55 -19.07
CA GLN A 310 16.53 7.05 -20.35
C GLN A 310 17.50 8.22 -20.15
N GLN A 311 17.14 9.19 -19.30
CA GLN A 311 18.01 10.33 -18.99
C GLN A 311 19.32 9.89 -18.31
N LEU A 312 19.26 8.90 -17.41
CA LEU A 312 20.45 8.34 -16.78
C LEU A 312 21.37 7.69 -17.81
N GLN A 313 20.82 6.90 -18.72
CA GLN A 313 21.58 6.24 -19.79
C GLN A 313 22.24 7.27 -20.74
N GLU A 314 21.53 8.35 -21.07
CA GLU A 314 22.11 9.46 -21.85
C GLU A 314 23.26 10.15 -21.09
N GLN A 315 23.13 10.35 -19.78
CA GLN A 315 24.21 10.94 -18.97
C GLN A 315 25.40 10.00 -18.83
N GLU A 316 25.18 8.69 -18.66
CA GLU A 316 26.25 7.69 -18.63
C GLU A 316 27.04 7.70 -19.94
N GLN A 317 26.37 7.78 -21.10
CA GLN A 317 27.04 7.90 -22.40
C GLN A 317 27.86 9.19 -22.52
N ILE A 318 27.31 10.33 -22.07
CA ILE A 318 28.04 11.60 -22.07
C ILE A 318 29.29 11.52 -21.18
N ILE A 319 29.20 10.86 -20.03
CA ILE A 319 30.35 10.67 -19.14
C ILE A 319 31.41 9.81 -19.83
N GLU A 320 31.01 8.71 -20.47
CA GLU A 320 31.94 7.85 -21.22
C GLU A 320 32.65 8.62 -22.35
N ASP A 321 31.91 9.41 -23.13
CA ASP A 321 32.47 10.27 -24.19
C ASP A 321 33.47 11.30 -23.63
N LEU A 322 33.17 11.88 -22.45
CA LEU A 322 34.06 12.83 -21.78
C LEU A 322 35.32 12.16 -21.22
N GLU A 323 35.20 10.94 -20.70
CA GLU A 323 36.35 10.15 -20.24
C GLU A 323 37.29 9.80 -21.39
N ASP A 324 36.74 9.39 -22.54
CA ASP A 324 37.49 9.13 -23.76
C ASP A 324 38.18 10.39 -24.28
N LEU A 325 37.47 11.52 -24.32
CA LEU A 325 38.06 12.81 -24.71
C LEU A 325 39.21 13.21 -23.76
N ASN A 326 39.03 13.02 -22.45
CA ASN A 326 40.06 13.31 -21.44
C ASN A 326 41.28 12.39 -21.62
N LYS A 327 41.06 11.11 -21.94
CA LYS A 327 42.13 10.16 -22.26
C LYS A 327 42.92 10.59 -23.50
N GLN A 328 42.24 11.03 -24.56
CA GLN A 328 42.88 11.57 -25.76
C GLN A 328 43.68 12.84 -25.45
N LEU A 329 43.12 13.77 -24.67
CA LEU A 329 43.81 14.99 -24.23
C LEU A 329 45.08 14.68 -23.44
N LYS A 330 45.04 13.72 -22.50
CA LYS A 330 46.23 13.27 -21.76
C LYS A 330 47.31 12.71 -22.68
N GLN A 331 46.93 11.94 -23.70
CA GLN A 331 47.89 11.42 -24.68
C GLN A 331 48.51 12.54 -25.53
N GLN A 332 47.72 13.52 -25.96
CA GLN A 332 48.24 14.69 -26.68
C GLN A 332 49.19 15.51 -25.81
N LEU A 333 48.88 15.68 -24.53
CA LEU A 333 49.71 16.42 -23.58
C LEU A 333 51.07 15.73 -23.39
N LEU A 334 51.06 14.41 -23.20
CA LEU A 334 52.29 13.61 -23.14
C LEU A 334 53.13 13.76 -24.41
N PHE A 335 52.50 13.71 -25.59
CA PHE A 335 53.19 13.90 -26.86
C PHE A 335 53.81 15.30 -26.96
N LYS A 336 53.08 16.35 -26.53
CA LYS A 336 53.58 17.73 -26.53
C LYS A 336 54.70 17.95 -25.52
N ASP A 337 54.64 17.33 -24.33
CA ASP A 337 55.74 17.37 -23.37
C ASP A 337 57.01 16.72 -23.94
N GLN A 338 56.86 15.63 -24.68
CA GLN A 338 57.97 14.95 -25.36
C GLN A 338 58.56 15.81 -26.49
N GLU A 339 57.71 16.46 -27.28
CA GLU A 339 58.11 17.42 -28.32
C GLU A 339 58.88 18.62 -27.71
N LEU A 340 58.43 19.11 -26.56
CA LEU A 340 59.03 20.24 -25.85
C LEU A 340 60.40 19.86 -25.25
N LEU A 341 60.54 18.65 -24.69
CA LEU A 341 61.83 18.10 -24.26
C LEU A 341 62.82 18.02 -25.42
N ASN A 342 62.37 17.54 -26.59
CA ASN A 342 63.20 17.46 -27.79
C ASN A 342 63.65 18.86 -28.26
N LEU A 343 62.73 19.82 -28.34
CA LEU A 343 63.05 21.20 -28.70
C LEU A 343 64.02 21.85 -27.71
N LYS A 344 63.84 21.61 -26.41
CA LYS A 344 64.76 22.11 -25.38
C LYS A 344 66.16 21.53 -25.56
N SER A 345 66.28 20.22 -25.83
CA SER A 345 67.56 19.57 -26.10
C SER A 345 68.25 20.14 -27.34
N GLN A 346 67.49 20.36 -28.43
CA GLN A 346 68.01 21.02 -29.63
C GLN A 346 68.51 22.44 -29.35
N LEU A 347 67.79 23.20 -28.52
CA LEU A 347 68.15 24.55 -28.14
C LEU A 347 69.43 24.59 -27.28
N GLU A 348 69.57 23.66 -26.34
CA GLU A 348 70.81 23.50 -25.55
C GLU A 348 72.00 23.14 -26.45
N GLN A 349 71.81 22.25 -27.43
CA GLN A 349 72.86 21.93 -28.42
C GLN A 349 73.26 23.16 -29.26
N LEU A 350 72.28 23.94 -29.73
CA LEU A 350 72.54 25.18 -30.47
C LEU A 350 73.27 26.22 -29.62
N GLN A 351 72.95 26.33 -28.32
CA GLN A 351 73.66 27.22 -27.40
C GLN A 351 75.12 26.79 -27.22
N ILE A 352 75.38 25.49 -27.06
CA ILE A 352 76.75 24.96 -26.98
C ILE A 352 77.51 25.25 -28.28
N GLN A 353 76.91 24.99 -29.44
CA GLN A 353 77.52 25.30 -30.75
C GLN A 353 77.80 26.80 -30.91
N HIS A 354 76.88 27.66 -30.47
CA HIS A 354 77.07 29.10 -30.51
C HIS A 354 78.25 29.54 -29.64
N GLU A 355 78.36 29.02 -28.42
CA GLU A 355 79.47 29.35 -27.52
C GLU A 355 80.81 28.85 -28.08
N GLN A 356 80.85 27.65 -28.68
CA GLN A 356 82.03 27.12 -29.37
C GLN A 356 82.44 27.99 -30.56
N LEU A 357 81.48 28.40 -31.40
CA LEU A 357 81.74 29.29 -32.53
C LEU A 357 82.28 30.65 -32.06
N LYS A 358 81.75 31.17 -30.96
CA LYS A 358 82.20 32.41 -30.35
C LYS A 358 83.63 32.29 -29.82
N GLN A 359 83.95 31.22 -29.09
CA GLN A 359 85.31 30.93 -28.62
C GLN A 359 86.30 30.80 -29.78
N MET A 360 85.93 30.06 -30.84
CA MET A 360 86.76 29.93 -32.03
C MET A 360 86.93 31.27 -32.75
N ASN A 361 85.90 32.12 -32.79
CA ASN A 361 86.00 33.46 -33.36
C ASN A 361 86.92 34.37 -32.52
N ASP A 362 86.80 34.33 -31.20
CA ASP A 362 87.67 35.08 -30.28
C ASP A 362 89.14 34.61 -30.42
N GLU A 363 89.37 33.30 -30.59
CA GLU A 363 90.68 32.71 -30.82
C GLU A 363 91.25 33.08 -32.21
N LEU A 364 90.41 33.09 -33.25
CA LEU A 364 90.76 33.61 -34.58
C LEU A 364 91.14 35.08 -34.53
N ILE A 365 90.36 35.91 -33.83
CA ILE A 365 90.68 37.34 -33.61
C ILE A 365 92.01 37.47 -32.87
N HIS A 366 92.25 36.64 -31.85
CA HIS A 366 93.52 36.63 -31.13
C HIS A 366 94.70 36.24 -32.03
N GLN A 367 94.57 35.18 -32.83
CA GLN A 367 95.58 34.78 -33.80
C GLN A 367 95.82 35.85 -34.85
N PHE A 368 94.77 36.51 -35.36
CA PHE A 368 94.92 37.65 -36.26
C PHE A 368 95.66 38.80 -35.60
N ASN A 369 95.35 39.14 -34.35
CA ASN A 369 96.05 40.19 -33.62
C ASN A 369 97.53 39.85 -33.39
N LEU A 370 97.84 38.58 -33.06
CA LEU A 370 99.23 38.12 -32.95
C LEU A 370 99.96 38.19 -34.29
N GLN A 371 99.32 37.77 -35.38
CA GLN A 371 99.88 37.89 -36.73
C GLN A 371 100.09 39.36 -37.13
N ILE A 372 99.14 40.25 -36.82
CA ILE A 372 99.28 41.69 -37.04
C ILE A 372 100.45 42.23 -36.23
N GLN A 373 100.62 41.81 -34.97
CA GLN A 373 101.72 42.24 -34.12
C GLN A 373 103.07 41.74 -34.62
N ASP A 374 103.17 40.47 -35.02
CA ASP A 374 104.37 39.87 -35.59
C ASP A 374 104.72 40.51 -36.95
N LEU A 375 103.73 40.76 -37.82
CA LEU A 375 103.92 41.50 -39.06
C LEU A 375 104.30 42.96 -38.81
N SER A 376 103.74 43.60 -37.79
CA SER A 376 104.11 44.98 -37.42
C SER A 376 105.55 45.04 -36.89
N GLN A 377 105.96 44.05 -36.09
CA GLN A 377 107.35 43.92 -35.63
C GLN A 377 108.30 43.61 -36.79
N LYS A 378 107.93 42.70 -37.68
CA LYS A 378 108.71 42.40 -38.89
C LYS A 378 108.81 43.61 -39.81
N LEU A 379 107.75 44.38 -40.00
CA LEU A 379 107.78 45.64 -40.73
C LEU A 379 108.66 46.68 -40.05
N GLU A 380 108.64 46.77 -38.71
CA GLU A 380 109.52 47.69 -37.97
C GLU A 380 111.00 47.25 -38.06
N VAL A 381 111.28 45.95 -38.00
CA VAL A 381 112.61 45.37 -38.22
C VAL A 381 113.04 45.52 -39.67
N GLU A 382 112.17 45.28 -40.64
CA GLU A 382 112.45 45.53 -42.05
C GLU A 382 112.65 47.02 -42.31
N ARG A 383 111.96 47.91 -41.61
CA ARG A 383 112.14 49.35 -41.72
C ARG A 383 113.47 49.80 -41.11
N GLN A 384 113.89 49.20 -40.00
CA GLN A 384 115.24 49.37 -39.44
C GLN A 384 116.31 48.78 -40.38
N ASN A 385 116.05 47.62 -40.99
CA ASN A 385 116.93 47.02 -41.99
C ASN A 385 116.94 47.82 -43.31
N TYR A 386 115.85 48.47 -43.72
CA TYR A 386 115.80 49.34 -44.90
C TYR A 386 116.50 50.68 -44.64
N GLU A 387 116.54 51.12 -43.38
CA GLU A 387 117.38 52.24 -42.93
C GLU A 387 118.87 51.84 -42.81
N GLU A 388 119.20 50.55 -42.70
CA GLU A 388 120.57 50.00 -42.62
C GLU A 388 121.10 49.32 -43.92
N GLU A 389 120.25 48.94 -44.87
CA GLU A 389 120.58 48.42 -46.22
C GLU A 389 120.25 49.48 -47.29
N SER A 390 120.89 50.65 -47.15
CA SER A 390 121.34 51.35 -48.35
C SER A 390 122.49 50.55 -48.95
N ASP A 391 122.39 50.27 -50.24
CA ASP A 391 123.37 49.57 -51.10
C ASP A 391 123.25 48.04 -51.13
N LEU A 392 122.36 47.50 -51.97
CA LEU A 392 122.65 46.29 -52.76
C LEU A 392 121.66 46.04 -53.93
N ASN A 393 122.13 45.25 -54.90
CA ASN A 393 121.78 45.14 -56.33
C ASN A 393 120.38 44.58 -56.70
N GLU A 394 119.94 44.88 -57.94
CA GLU A 394 118.62 44.56 -58.52
C GLU A 394 118.32 43.08 -58.85
N ASP A 395 119.28 42.15 -58.77
CA ASP A 395 119.08 40.76 -59.20
C ASP A 395 118.39 39.86 -58.14
N ASP A 396 118.50 40.18 -56.85
CA ASP A 396 117.91 39.37 -55.76
C ASP A 396 116.39 39.61 -55.56
N LYS A 397 115.84 40.70 -56.13
CA LYS A 397 114.41 41.03 -56.03
C LYS A 397 113.51 40.13 -56.89
N LYS A 398 114.08 39.37 -57.84
CA LYS A 398 113.31 38.53 -58.77
C LYS A 398 113.06 37.11 -58.25
N GLU A 399 113.87 36.64 -57.30
CA GLU A 399 113.75 35.30 -56.73
C GLU A 399 112.74 35.25 -55.56
N ILE A 400 112.61 36.34 -54.80
CA ILE A 400 111.66 36.47 -53.68
C ILE A 400 110.19 36.51 -54.18
N TYR A 401 109.93 37.08 -55.36
CA TYR A 401 108.57 37.18 -55.92
C TYR A 401 107.94 35.82 -56.28
N ASN A 402 108.76 34.81 -56.59
CA ASN A 402 108.27 33.48 -56.97
C ASN A 402 108.02 32.54 -55.79
N ALA A 403 108.62 32.80 -54.62
CA ALA A 403 108.44 31.98 -53.42
C ALA A 403 107.12 32.27 -52.68
N LEU A 404 106.49 33.42 -52.92
CA LEU A 404 105.34 33.93 -52.15
C LEU A 404 103.97 33.65 -52.78
N HIS A 405 103.91 32.93 -53.90
CA HIS A 405 102.66 32.74 -54.67
C HIS A 405 102.20 31.30 -54.87
N ASN A 406 102.90 30.30 -54.33
CA ASN A 406 102.43 28.90 -54.41
C ASN A 406 101.87 28.40 -53.06
N ASP A 407 100.59 28.02 -53.12
CA ASP A 407 99.85 27.10 -52.26
C ASP A 407 99.26 27.56 -50.92
N LYS A 408 98.14 28.28 -51.06
CA LYS A 408 96.93 28.11 -50.24
C LYS A 408 96.13 26.90 -50.73
N THR A 409 95.81 25.91 -49.89
CA THR A 409 94.45 25.29 -49.84
C THR A 409 94.26 24.40 -48.60
N ILE A 410 93.19 24.62 -47.81
CA ILE A 410 92.62 23.63 -46.88
C ILE A 410 91.10 23.57 -47.14
N GLN A 411 90.58 22.36 -47.40
CA GLN A 411 89.16 22.03 -47.55
C GLN A 411 88.60 21.45 -46.23
N LEU A 412 87.37 21.84 -45.87
CA LEU A 412 86.57 21.23 -44.79
C LEU A 412 85.33 20.56 -45.38
N THR A 413 85.08 19.30 -45.03
CA THR A 413 83.84 18.56 -45.36
C THR A 413 83.19 18.03 -44.09
N THR A 414 81.87 18.20 -43.97
CA THR A 414 81.00 17.61 -42.93
C THR A 414 79.90 16.78 -43.59
N SER A 415 79.53 15.63 -43.00
CA SER A 415 78.18 15.05 -43.15
C SER A 415 77.88 14.02 -42.06
N HIS A 416 76.64 14.07 -41.58
CA HIS A 416 76.07 13.33 -40.46
C HIS A 416 75.09 12.26 -40.97
N SER A 417 75.06 11.13 -40.26
CA SER A 417 74.02 10.11 -40.06
C SER A 417 72.60 10.34 -40.64
N GLN A 418 72.05 9.30 -41.27
CA GLN A 418 70.60 8.99 -41.34
C GLN A 418 70.31 7.70 -40.54
N ASN A 419 69.26 7.74 -39.72
CA ASN A 419 68.65 6.59 -39.05
C ASN A 419 67.18 6.58 -39.45
N ASP A 420 66.71 5.50 -40.05
CA ASP A 420 65.31 5.29 -40.43
C ASP A 420 64.74 4.07 -39.71
N LEU A 421 63.53 4.23 -39.18
CA LEU A 421 62.69 3.26 -38.49
C LEU A 421 61.70 2.63 -39.50
N LEU A 422 61.43 1.31 -39.36
CA LEU A 422 60.08 0.67 -39.33
C LEU A 422 60.10 -0.78 -39.87
N SER A 423 59.47 -1.72 -39.14
CA SER A 423 58.18 -2.31 -39.54
C SER A 423 57.65 -3.36 -38.55
N GLN A 424 56.32 -3.55 -38.64
CA GLN A 424 55.34 -4.03 -37.66
C GLN A 424 55.16 -5.56 -37.60
N GLN A 425 54.61 -6.06 -36.48
CA GLN A 425 53.92 -7.36 -36.39
C GLN A 425 52.44 -7.18 -36.02
N GLN A 426 51.56 -7.97 -36.67
CA GLN A 426 50.13 -8.13 -36.39
C GLN A 426 49.87 -8.92 -35.10
N PRO A 427 48.76 -8.69 -34.37
CA PRO A 427 48.37 -9.55 -33.24
C PRO A 427 47.45 -10.70 -33.69
N GLN A 428 47.75 -11.91 -33.20
CA GLN A 428 46.86 -13.08 -33.26
C GLN A 428 45.77 -12.98 -32.18
N THR A 429 44.51 -13.22 -32.52
CA THR A 429 43.38 -13.30 -31.57
C THR A 429 43.23 -14.73 -31.06
N SER A 430 42.96 -14.89 -29.76
CA SER A 430 42.94 -16.19 -29.10
C SER A 430 41.59 -16.90 -29.27
N THR A 431 41.59 -18.24 -29.35
CA THR A 431 40.37 -19.08 -29.47
C THR A 431 39.35 -18.83 -28.34
N ARG A 432 39.82 -18.36 -27.18
CA ARG A 432 39.00 -18.03 -26.00
C ARG A 432 38.10 -16.80 -26.25
N ASP A 433 38.55 -15.84 -27.06
CA ASP A 433 37.78 -14.63 -27.38
C ASP A 433 36.59 -14.93 -28.31
N ILE A 434 36.72 -15.97 -29.15
CA ILE A 434 35.66 -16.40 -30.08
C ILE A 434 34.55 -17.13 -29.31
N GLU A 435 34.91 -18.02 -28.39
CA GLU A 435 33.95 -18.75 -27.55
C GLU A 435 33.17 -17.81 -26.63
N TYR A 436 33.83 -16.81 -26.06
CA TYR A 436 33.16 -15.81 -25.21
C TYR A 436 32.19 -14.94 -26.02
N LYS A 437 32.56 -14.51 -27.23
CA LYS A 437 31.64 -13.80 -28.13
C LYS A 437 30.42 -14.65 -28.51
N LEU A 438 30.60 -15.96 -28.74
CA LEU A 438 29.49 -16.87 -29.04
C LEU A 438 28.53 -17.00 -27.85
N LEU A 439 29.07 -17.08 -26.62
CA LEU A 439 28.28 -17.15 -25.39
C LEU A 439 27.46 -15.88 -25.17
N LEU A 440 28.06 -14.70 -25.36
CA LEU A 440 27.36 -13.41 -25.28
C LEU A 440 26.20 -13.33 -26.29
N GLN A 441 26.41 -13.81 -27.52
CA GLN A 441 25.36 -13.85 -28.54
C GLN A 441 24.18 -14.75 -28.10
N GLN A 442 24.45 -15.92 -27.52
CA GLN A 442 23.41 -16.82 -27.02
C GLN A 442 22.59 -16.21 -25.87
N ILE A 443 23.22 -15.42 -25.00
CA ILE A 443 22.54 -14.68 -23.92
C ILE A 443 21.58 -13.64 -24.51
N ILE A 444 22.07 -12.84 -25.46
CA ILE A 444 21.27 -11.80 -26.12
C ILE A 444 20.05 -12.40 -26.82
N ASP A 445 20.21 -13.53 -27.51
CA ASP A 445 19.12 -14.18 -28.23
C ASP A 445 18.04 -14.73 -27.26
N VAL A 446 18.45 -15.26 -26.10
CA VAL A 446 17.53 -15.71 -25.04
C VAL A 446 16.81 -14.55 -24.36
N GLU A 447 17.48 -13.41 -24.14
CA GLU A 447 16.88 -12.20 -23.57
C GLU A 447 15.85 -11.56 -24.51
N LYS A 448 16.15 -11.52 -25.82
CA LYS A 448 15.18 -11.06 -26.84
C LYS A 448 13.93 -11.94 -26.86
N GLU A 449 14.10 -13.26 -26.76
CA GLU A 449 12.97 -14.18 -26.69
C GLU A 449 12.17 -14.02 -25.39
N ALA A 450 12.82 -13.73 -24.25
CA ALA A 450 12.15 -13.44 -22.98
C ALA A 450 11.25 -12.20 -23.10
N PHE A 451 11.77 -11.15 -23.74
CA PHE A 451 11.02 -9.94 -24.00
C PHE A 451 9.80 -10.19 -24.90
N ARG A 452 9.97 -10.98 -25.97
CA ARG A 452 8.89 -11.36 -26.88
C ARG A 452 7.77 -12.13 -26.15
N LEU A 453 8.13 -13.15 -25.36
CA LEU A 453 7.17 -13.96 -24.63
C LEU A 453 6.40 -13.16 -23.57
N ASN A 454 7.08 -12.27 -22.84
CA ASN A 454 6.45 -11.40 -21.85
C ASN A 454 5.46 -10.41 -22.49
N ASN A 455 5.79 -9.83 -23.66
CA ASN A 455 4.87 -8.95 -24.37
C ASN A 455 3.62 -9.69 -24.87
N ASN A 456 3.78 -10.91 -25.39
CA ASN A 456 2.65 -11.74 -25.80
C ASN A 456 1.73 -12.08 -24.61
N TYR A 457 2.32 -12.43 -23.47
CA TYR A 457 1.57 -12.70 -22.24
C TYR A 457 0.82 -11.46 -21.74
N GLN A 458 1.48 -10.29 -21.69
CA GLN A 458 0.81 -9.05 -21.29
C GLN A 458 -0.34 -8.68 -22.21
N THR A 459 -0.19 -8.89 -23.52
CA THR A 459 -1.24 -8.63 -24.51
C THR A 459 -2.47 -9.50 -24.26
N LEU A 460 -2.28 -10.81 -24.07
CA LEU A 460 -3.38 -11.74 -23.75
C LEU A 460 -4.01 -11.42 -22.38
N PHE A 461 -3.21 -11.07 -21.38
CA PHE A 461 -3.72 -10.67 -20.07
C PHE A 461 -4.58 -9.41 -20.14
N GLN A 462 -4.18 -8.41 -20.94
CA GLN A 462 -4.98 -7.20 -21.17
C GLN A 462 -6.29 -7.51 -21.92
N GLN A 463 -6.25 -8.39 -22.94
CA GLN A 463 -7.44 -8.83 -23.65
C GLN A 463 -8.41 -9.60 -22.73
N PHE A 464 -7.89 -10.45 -21.84
CA PHE A 464 -8.67 -11.20 -20.86
C PHE A 464 -9.30 -10.28 -19.80
N SER A 465 -8.56 -9.28 -19.32
CA SER A 465 -9.01 -8.39 -18.23
C SER A 465 -9.97 -7.29 -18.68
N LYS A 466 -9.91 -6.82 -19.94
CA LYS A 466 -10.71 -5.69 -20.43
C LYS A 466 -12.01 -6.05 -21.17
N ASN A 467 -12.22 -7.32 -21.56
CA ASN A 467 -13.38 -7.69 -22.38
C ASN A 467 -14.46 -8.49 -21.63
N ILE A 468 -15.53 -7.80 -21.24
CA ILE A 468 -16.79 -8.40 -20.75
C ILE A 468 -17.50 -9.20 -21.86
N GLN A 469 -17.15 -8.99 -23.14
CA GLN A 469 -17.86 -9.56 -24.31
C GLN A 469 -17.28 -10.86 -24.90
N LEU A 470 -16.22 -11.43 -24.31
CA LEU A 470 -15.70 -12.73 -24.78
C LEU A 470 -16.64 -13.87 -24.39
N SER A 471 -16.90 -14.79 -25.32
CA SER A 471 -17.61 -16.03 -25.03
C SER A 471 -16.83 -16.90 -24.03
N GLU A 472 -17.52 -17.77 -23.29
CA GLU A 472 -16.91 -18.69 -22.30
C GLU A 472 -15.77 -19.52 -22.92
N GLN A 473 -15.96 -19.96 -24.17
CA GLN A 473 -14.98 -20.74 -24.91
C GLN A 473 -13.73 -19.93 -25.28
N GLN A 474 -13.89 -18.65 -25.66
CA GLN A 474 -12.76 -17.76 -25.92
C GLN A 474 -11.98 -17.44 -24.64
N LYS A 475 -12.67 -17.26 -23.51
CA LYS A 475 -12.01 -17.08 -22.20
C LYS A 475 -11.18 -18.29 -21.81
N GLN A 476 -11.68 -19.51 -22.04
CA GLN A 476 -10.91 -20.72 -21.78
C GLN A 476 -9.68 -20.86 -22.70
N ASN A 477 -9.81 -20.56 -23.99
CA ASN A 477 -8.68 -20.58 -24.93
C ASN A 477 -7.58 -19.58 -24.54
N ILE A 478 -7.95 -18.33 -24.24
CA ILE A 478 -6.98 -17.30 -23.81
C ILE A 478 -6.29 -17.71 -22.51
N LYS A 479 -7.03 -18.31 -21.56
CA LYS A 479 -6.45 -18.81 -20.31
C LYS A 479 -5.44 -19.94 -20.56
N GLN A 480 -5.71 -20.83 -21.52
CA GLN A 480 -4.79 -21.88 -21.91
C GLN A 480 -3.52 -21.30 -22.55
N GLU A 481 -3.66 -20.40 -23.53
CA GLU A 481 -2.53 -19.74 -24.19
C GLU A 481 -1.65 -18.94 -23.21
N MET A 482 -2.26 -18.25 -22.24
CA MET A 482 -1.52 -17.58 -21.17
C MET A 482 -0.74 -18.56 -20.27
N THR A 483 -1.32 -19.73 -20.00
CA THR A 483 -0.66 -20.78 -19.20
C THR A 483 0.54 -21.36 -19.95
N ASP A 484 0.39 -21.61 -21.25
CA ASP A 484 1.45 -22.11 -22.11
C ASP A 484 2.59 -21.08 -22.25
N LEU A 485 2.27 -19.79 -22.40
CA LEU A 485 3.27 -18.71 -22.42
C LEU A 485 4.02 -18.60 -21.10
N MET A 486 3.35 -18.72 -19.95
CA MET A 486 4.02 -18.72 -18.64
C MET A 486 5.01 -19.89 -18.50
N GLN A 487 4.68 -21.06 -19.05
CA GLN A 487 5.58 -22.20 -19.07
C GLN A 487 6.80 -21.93 -19.98
N GLN A 488 6.60 -21.34 -21.16
CA GLN A 488 7.69 -20.93 -22.05
C GLN A 488 8.60 -19.87 -21.41
N ILE A 489 8.02 -18.87 -20.73
CA ILE A 489 8.78 -17.85 -19.98
C ILE A 489 9.64 -18.51 -18.90
N ARG A 490 9.08 -19.46 -18.14
CA ARG A 490 9.83 -20.19 -17.11
C ARG A 490 11.01 -20.97 -17.69
N ILE A 491 10.81 -21.69 -18.79
CA ILE A 491 11.87 -22.46 -19.47
C ILE A 491 12.95 -21.49 -19.98
N ASN A 492 12.55 -20.38 -20.58
CA ASN A 492 13.48 -19.39 -21.13
C ASN A 492 14.33 -18.72 -20.04
N ASN A 493 13.72 -18.35 -18.91
CA ASN A 493 14.44 -17.80 -17.75
C ASN A 493 15.44 -18.82 -17.18
N SER A 494 15.07 -20.10 -17.11
CA SER A 494 15.99 -21.16 -16.68
C SER A 494 17.22 -21.24 -17.58
N LYS A 495 17.03 -21.15 -18.90
CA LYS A 495 18.12 -21.15 -19.88
C LYS A 495 19.00 -19.90 -19.75
N LEU A 496 18.40 -18.74 -19.50
CA LEU A 496 19.12 -17.49 -19.27
C LEU A 496 20.04 -17.58 -18.05
N TYR A 497 19.53 -18.11 -16.93
CA TYR A 497 20.35 -18.32 -15.72
C TYR A 497 21.52 -19.27 -15.98
N GLU A 498 21.32 -20.34 -16.75
CA GLU A 498 22.40 -21.27 -17.12
C GLU A 498 23.49 -20.57 -17.95
N LEU A 499 23.11 -19.77 -18.94
CA LEU A 499 24.07 -19.04 -19.79
C LEU A 499 24.80 -17.94 -19.01
N LYS A 500 24.10 -17.21 -18.13
CA LYS A 500 24.70 -16.22 -17.22
C LYS A 500 25.69 -16.85 -16.23
N ALA A 501 25.42 -18.07 -15.75
CA ALA A 501 26.37 -18.81 -14.92
C ALA A 501 27.63 -19.22 -15.71
N LYS A 502 27.48 -19.62 -16.98
CA LYS A 502 28.62 -19.89 -17.89
C LYS A 502 29.41 -18.61 -18.16
N GLU A 503 28.76 -17.47 -18.35
CA GLU A 503 29.41 -16.17 -18.54
C GLU A 503 30.28 -15.81 -17.34
N PHE A 504 29.74 -15.97 -16.12
CA PHE A 504 30.47 -15.73 -14.88
C PHE A 504 31.72 -16.62 -14.77
N THR A 505 31.63 -17.88 -15.21
CA THR A 505 32.75 -18.83 -15.21
C THR A 505 33.84 -18.46 -16.24
N TYR A 506 33.49 -17.82 -17.35
CA TYR A 506 34.47 -17.37 -18.35
C TYR A 506 35.23 -16.09 -17.91
N LEU A 507 34.58 -15.26 -17.09
CA LEU A 507 35.11 -14.00 -16.54
C LEU A 507 35.93 -14.17 -15.26
N THR A 508 35.81 -15.31 -14.58
CA THR A 508 36.63 -15.71 -13.42
C THR A 508 37.81 -16.57 -13.85
#